data_AF-A0A1Y2FGC5-F1
#
_entry.id   AF-A0A1Y2FGC5-F1
#
_cell.length_a   1.000
_cell.length_b   1.000
_cell.length_c   1.000
_cell.angle_alpha   90.00
_cell.angle_beta   90.00
_cell.angle_gamma   90.00
#
_symmetry.space_group_name_H-M   'P 1'
#
loop_
_entity.id
_entity.type
_entity.pdbx_description
1 polymer ?
#
loop_
_entity_poly.entity_id
_entity_poly.type
_entity_poly.pdbx_seq_one_letter_code
_entity_poly.pdbx_strand_id
1 'polypeptide(L)'
;YTLAFQCVVNIGVRGSETIRTRVVDAGALDVVVNVLERYLEESARRKRGAEKELLEGSRKTVASIVAPPPTAIVDQAEGDNGRPQVEDKPNEEGLQYRDEDVLLSLQLLAYLSKYPHVRSPPSTPTLSSNVFSLVEAFTHRPPTSDPHAPRHSNEVQYWAGVIMRNACRKDESRGGIRQCANMQCGVWEKYAREFAKCRRCRKAKYCSKGCQSSAWGRGHRYWCAK
;
A
#
# COMPACT_ATOMS: atom_id res chain seq x y z
N TYR A 1 -4.69 22.09 1.56
CA TYR A 1 -3.97 21.35 0.49
C TYR A 1 -4.91 20.47 -0.35
N THR A 2 -5.96 19.90 0.22
CA THR A 2 -6.89 18.96 -0.45
C THR A 2 -7.49 19.49 -1.77
N LEU A 3 -7.93 20.75 -1.84
CA LEU A 3 -8.47 21.32 -3.09
C LEU A 3 -7.41 21.41 -4.21
N ALA A 4 -6.20 21.85 -3.88
CA ALA A 4 -5.12 21.94 -4.87
C ALA A 4 -4.75 20.55 -5.41
N PHE A 5 -4.67 19.54 -4.53
CA PHE A 5 -4.42 18.15 -4.92
C PHE A 5 -5.55 17.61 -5.81
N GLN A 6 -6.80 17.84 -5.42
CA GLN A 6 -7.99 17.47 -6.21
C GLN A 6 -7.98 18.11 -7.60
N CYS A 7 -7.57 19.38 -7.73
CA CYS A 7 -7.43 20.06 -9.02
C CYS A 7 -6.38 19.38 -9.91
N VAL A 8 -5.20 19.06 -9.37
CA VAL A 8 -4.14 18.34 -10.10
C VAL A 8 -4.63 16.98 -10.57
N VAL A 9 -5.29 16.22 -9.68
CA VAL A 9 -5.87 14.91 -10.01
C VAL A 9 -6.91 15.04 -11.11
N ASN A 10 -7.84 15.99 -11.01
CA ASN A 10 -8.88 16.22 -12.00
C ASN A 10 -8.33 16.57 -13.38
N ILE A 11 -7.30 17.43 -13.43
CA ILE A 11 -6.61 17.82 -14.67
C ILE A 11 -5.88 16.60 -15.26
N GLY A 12 -5.19 15.80 -14.45
CA GLY A 12 -4.49 14.60 -14.94
C GLY A 12 -5.42 13.49 -15.43
N VAL A 13 -6.55 13.26 -14.74
CA VAL A 13 -7.54 12.24 -15.12
C VAL A 13 -8.23 12.62 -16.43
N ARG A 14 -8.77 13.84 -16.52
CA ARG A 14 -9.55 14.32 -17.69
C ARG A 14 -8.68 14.87 -18.82
N GLY A 15 -7.43 15.20 -18.55
CA GLY A 15 -6.53 15.85 -19.49
C GLY A 15 -6.09 14.97 -20.67
N SER A 16 -5.59 15.62 -21.71
CA SER A 16 -4.91 14.95 -22.83
C SER A 16 -3.59 14.33 -22.38
N GLU A 17 -2.93 13.60 -23.28
CA GLU A 17 -1.58 13.09 -23.03
C GLU A 17 -0.59 14.20 -22.70
N THR A 18 -0.58 15.29 -23.49
CA THR A 18 0.27 16.46 -23.24
C THR A 18 0.06 17.03 -21.85
N ILE A 19 -1.19 17.13 -21.39
CA ILE A 19 -1.49 17.62 -20.04
C ILE A 19 -0.95 16.67 -18.98
N ARG A 20 -1.14 15.35 -19.15
CA ARG A 20 -0.62 14.35 -18.20
C ARG A 20 0.91 14.36 -18.10
N THR A 21 1.62 14.54 -19.22
CA THR A 21 3.07 14.69 -19.22
C THR A 21 3.48 15.91 -18.39
N ARG A 22 2.84 17.06 -18.59
CA ARG A 22 3.14 18.27 -17.79
C ARG A 22 2.82 18.11 -16.30
N VAL A 23 1.78 17.35 -15.95
CA VAL A 23 1.47 17.00 -14.55
C VAL A 23 2.60 16.17 -13.93
N VAL A 24 3.17 15.22 -14.69
CA VAL A 24 4.34 14.44 -14.25
C VAL A 24 5.56 15.33 -14.10
N ASP A 25 5.86 16.16 -15.11
CA ASP A 25 7.02 17.07 -15.12
C ASP A 25 6.96 18.08 -13.97
N ALA A 26 5.76 18.45 -13.53
CA ALA A 26 5.54 19.32 -12.37
C ALA A 26 5.73 18.61 -11.01
N GLY A 27 6.16 17.35 -10.98
CA GLY A 27 6.46 16.61 -9.75
C GLY A 27 5.25 15.95 -9.08
N ALA A 28 4.12 15.81 -9.77
CA ALA A 28 2.91 15.20 -9.17
C ALA A 28 3.13 13.72 -8.79
N LEU A 29 4.05 13.01 -9.45
CA LEU A 29 4.36 11.62 -9.14
C LEU A 29 4.99 11.48 -7.75
N ASP A 30 5.93 12.35 -7.38
CA ASP A 30 6.57 12.32 -6.05
C ASP A 30 5.56 12.57 -4.93
N VAL A 31 4.63 13.52 -5.15
CA VAL A 31 3.54 13.80 -4.19
C VAL A 31 2.66 12.57 -4.00
N VAL A 32 2.20 11.96 -5.10
CA VAL A 32 1.37 10.76 -5.07
C VAL A 32 2.08 9.60 -4.39
N VAL A 33 3.35 9.36 -4.72
CA VAL A 33 4.14 8.29 -4.11
C VAL A 33 4.29 8.50 -2.62
N ASN A 34 4.65 9.72 -2.19
CA ASN A 34 4.76 10.04 -0.76
C ASN A 34 3.45 9.84 -0.01
N VAL A 35 2.30 10.27 -0.57
CA VAL A 35 0.97 10.02 0.04
C VAL A 35 0.73 8.52 0.26
N LEU A 36 0.98 7.71 -0.77
CA LEU A 36 0.76 6.27 -0.73
C LEU A 36 1.73 5.56 0.24
N GLU A 37 3.01 5.94 0.25
CA GLU A 37 4.01 5.36 1.15
C GLU A 37 3.67 5.67 2.62
N ARG A 38 3.40 6.93 2.94
CA ARG A 38 3.07 7.34 4.32
C ARG A 38 1.80 6.67 4.82
N TYR A 39 0.79 6.53 3.97
CA TYR A 39 -0.43 5.80 4.34
C TYR A 39 -0.15 4.34 4.69
N LEU A 40 0.69 3.64 3.92
CA LEU A 40 1.05 2.25 4.22
C LEU A 40 1.92 2.13 5.47
N GLU A 41 2.88 3.04 5.67
CA GLU A 41 3.70 3.09 6.87
C GLU A 41 2.84 3.25 8.13
N GLU A 42 1.90 4.20 8.08
CA GLU A 42 1.00 4.48 9.19
C GLU A 42 0.07 3.29 9.45
N SER A 43 -0.49 2.70 8.39
CA SER A 43 -1.32 1.49 8.49
C SER A 43 -0.55 0.32 9.10
N ALA A 44 0.71 0.14 8.73
CA ALA A 44 1.58 -0.90 9.29
C ALA A 44 1.95 -0.61 10.76
N ARG A 45 2.15 0.67 11.12
CA ARG A 45 2.37 1.10 12.51
C ARG A 45 1.16 0.79 13.39
N ARG A 46 -0.05 1.14 12.92
CA ARG A 46 -1.32 0.83 13.60
C ARG A 46 -1.47 -0.68 13.81
N LYS A 47 -1.18 -1.49 12.78
CA LYS A 47 -1.22 -2.96 12.88
C LYS A 47 -0.26 -3.49 13.96
N ARG A 48 1.00 -3.08 13.92
CA ARG A 48 2.00 -3.51 14.93
C ARG A 48 1.65 -3.06 16.34
N GLY A 49 1.05 -1.87 16.49
CA GLY A 49 0.57 -1.37 17.78
C GLY A 49 -0.52 -2.26 18.35
N ALA A 50 -1.54 -2.56 17.55
CA ALA A 50 -2.66 -3.40 17.98
C ALA A 50 -2.23 -4.86 18.27
N GLU A 51 -1.31 -5.43 17.48
CA GLU A 51 -0.74 -6.77 17.76
C GLU A 51 0.01 -6.80 19.10
N LYS A 52 0.75 -5.73 19.44
CA LYS A 52 1.44 -5.62 20.74
C LYS A 52 0.46 -5.49 21.90
N GLU A 53 -0.59 -4.68 21.75
CA GLU A 53 -1.64 -4.53 22.77
C GLU A 53 -2.37 -5.84 23.03
N LEU A 54 -2.68 -6.60 21.99
CA LEU A 54 -3.32 -7.92 22.10
C LEU A 54 -2.41 -8.94 22.82
N LEU A 55 -1.11 -8.94 22.50
CA LEU A 55 -0.13 -9.81 23.15
C LEU A 55 0.02 -9.44 24.64
N GLU A 56 0.06 -8.16 24.95
CA GLU A 56 0.17 -7.67 26.33
C GLU A 56 -1.10 -7.95 27.14
N GLY A 57 -2.29 -7.77 26.54
CA GLY A 57 -3.55 -8.18 27.14
C GLY A 57 -3.59 -9.68 27.46
N SER A 58 -3.14 -10.52 26.52
CA SER A 58 -3.05 -11.97 26.74
C SER A 58 -2.08 -12.33 27.87
N ARG A 59 -0.92 -11.66 27.95
CA ARG A 59 0.06 -11.85 29.03
C ARG A 59 -0.52 -11.49 30.39
N LYS A 60 -1.21 -10.36 30.51
CA LYS A 60 -1.87 -9.92 31.75
C LYS A 60 -2.97 -10.88 32.19
N THR A 61 -3.78 -11.40 31.26
CA THR A 61 -4.80 -12.41 31.56
C THR A 61 -4.18 -13.70 32.10
N VAL A 62 -3.12 -14.21 31.47
CA VAL A 62 -2.41 -15.41 31.94
C VAL A 62 -1.78 -15.18 33.31
N ALA A 63 -1.14 -14.03 33.55
CA ALA A 63 -0.56 -13.69 34.84
C ALA A 63 -1.61 -13.65 35.97
N SER A 64 -2.83 -13.16 35.69
CA SER A 64 -3.94 -13.15 36.64
C SER A 64 -4.44 -14.56 36.99
N ILE A 65 -4.47 -15.49 36.02
CA ILE A 65 -4.89 -16.89 36.24
C ILE A 65 -3.86 -17.68 37.07
N VAL A 66 -2.57 -17.38 36.89
CA VAL A 66 -1.47 -18.09 37.56
C VAL A 66 -1.11 -17.46 38.92
N ALA A 67 -1.68 -16.29 39.25
CA ALA A 67 -1.45 -15.64 40.53
C ALA A 67 -1.97 -16.53 41.68
N PRO A 68 -1.17 -16.79 42.74
CA PRO A 68 -1.64 -17.53 43.90
C PRO A 68 -2.81 -16.77 44.55
N PRO A 69 -3.80 -17.47 45.14
CA PRO A 69 -4.91 -16.83 45.81
C PRO A 69 -4.38 -15.89 46.90
N PRO A 70 -4.93 -14.67 47.03
CA PRO A 70 -4.49 -13.75 48.07
C PRO A 70 -4.79 -14.38 49.44
N THR A 71 -3.74 -14.66 50.21
CA THR A 71 -3.86 -14.90 51.65
C THR A 71 -4.41 -13.62 52.28
N ALA A 72 -5.64 -13.68 52.78
CA ALA A 72 -6.30 -12.56 53.41
C ALA A 72 -5.53 -12.12 54.67
N ILE A 73 -4.84 -10.99 54.56
CA ILE A 73 -4.51 -10.15 55.70
C ILE A 73 -5.21 -8.83 55.42
N VAL A 74 -6.27 -8.58 56.18
CA VAL A 74 -6.99 -7.31 56.22
C VAL A 74 -6.14 -6.36 57.05
N ASP A 75 -5.50 -5.40 56.39
CA ASP A 75 -5.05 -4.17 57.04
C ASP A 75 -5.65 -2.98 56.30
N GLN A 76 -6.40 -2.19 57.06
CA GLN A 76 -6.96 -0.92 56.64
C GLN A 76 -5.82 0.08 56.50
N ALA A 77 -5.62 0.63 55.31
CA ALA A 77 -4.78 1.79 55.11
C ALA A 77 -5.57 2.90 54.42
N GLU A 78 -5.46 4.07 55.03
CA GLU A 78 -6.23 5.28 54.82
C GLU A 78 -6.05 5.87 53.41
N GLY A 79 -7.09 6.60 52.99
CA GLY A 79 -7.15 7.24 51.68
C GLY A 79 -6.13 8.37 51.54
N ASP A 80 -5.32 8.28 50.49
CA ASP A 80 -4.65 9.42 49.89
C ASP A 80 -5.33 9.74 48.56
N ASN A 81 -5.98 10.91 48.51
CA ASN A 81 -6.75 11.39 47.38
C ASN A 81 -5.80 12.06 46.37
N GLY A 82 -4.94 11.24 45.75
CA GLY A 82 -4.03 11.63 44.68
C GLY A 82 -4.77 11.78 43.35
N ARG A 83 -5.11 13.01 43.01
CA ARG A 83 -5.58 13.52 41.69
C ARG A 83 -5.02 12.69 40.51
N PRO A 84 -5.85 12.19 39.58
CA PRO A 84 -5.33 11.55 38.39
C PRO A 84 -4.56 12.59 37.55
N GLN A 85 -3.25 12.40 37.46
CA GLN A 85 -2.42 13.04 36.45
C GLN A 85 -2.89 12.48 35.11
N VAL A 86 -3.69 13.27 34.39
CA VAL A 86 -3.93 13.05 32.96
C VAL A 86 -2.58 13.24 32.31
N GLU A 87 -1.87 12.13 32.05
CA GLU A 87 -0.70 12.16 31.18
C GLU A 87 -1.20 12.64 29.82
N ASP A 88 -0.96 13.92 29.57
CA ASP A 88 -1.19 14.61 28.31
C ASP A 88 -0.29 13.93 27.28
N LYS A 89 -0.76 12.82 26.70
CA LYS A 89 -0.15 12.27 25.50
C LYS A 89 -0.24 13.42 24.50
N PRO A 90 0.91 13.93 23.99
CA PRO A 90 0.86 14.98 22.99
C PRO A 90 -0.05 14.48 21.90
N ASN A 91 -1.05 15.29 21.57
CA ASN A 91 -2.00 15.06 20.50
C ASN A 91 -1.15 14.90 19.22
N GLU A 92 -0.70 13.67 18.93
CA GLU A 92 -0.25 13.28 17.60
C GLU A 92 -1.51 13.31 16.73
N GLU A 93 -1.97 14.52 16.42
CA GLU A 93 -2.64 14.81 15.15
C GLU A 93 -1.58 14.63 14.05
N GLY A 94 -1.02 13.42 14.01
CA GLY A 94 -0.21 12.93 12.93
C GLY A 94 -1.07 13.05 11.70
N LEU A 95 -0.53 13.73 10.70
CA LEU A 95 -1.11 13.95 9.38
C LEU A 95 -1.88 12.71 8.92
N GLN A 96 -3.19 12.65 9.22
CA GLN A 96 -3.98 11.46 8.98
C GLN A 96 -4.27 11.44 7.48
N TYR A 97 -3.49 10.66 6.73
CA TYR A 97 -3.77 10.46 5.31
C TYR A 97 -5.14 9.80 5.19
N ARG A 98 -6.09 10.53 4.62
CA ARG A 98 -7.47 10.07 4.48
C ARG A 98 -7.53 9.05 3.34
N ASP A 99 -8.45 8.09 3.44
CA ASP A 99 -8.72 7.14 2.35
C ASP A 99 -9.06 7.84 1.02
N GLU A 100 -9.61 9.06 1.09
CA GLU A 100 -9.86 9.92 -0.05
C GLU A 100 -8.57 10.33 -0.78
N ASP A 101 -7.52 10.72 -0.06
CA ASP A 101 -6.24 11.11 -0.66
C ASP A 101 -5.56 9.91 -1.34
N VAL A 102 -5.70 8.71 -0.75
CA VAL A 102 -5.25 7.44 -1.36
C VAL A 102 -6.03 7.16 -2.65
N LEU A 103 -7.35 7.30 -2.62
CA LEU A 103 -8.19 7.07 -3.78
C LEU A 103 -7.83 8.03 -4.93
N LEU A 104 -7.69 9.33 -4.64
CA LEU A 104 -7.30 10.35 -5.61
C LEU A 104 -5.90 10.11 -6.18
N SER A 105 -4.97 9.70 -5.32
CA SER A 105 -3.59 9.32 -5.70
C SER A 105 -3.59 8.17 -6.70
N LEU A 106 -4.34 7.10 -6.41
CA LEU A 106 -4.45 5.94 -7.30
C LEU A 106 -5.21 6.26 -8.59
N GLN A 107 -6.24 7.11 -8.52
CA GLN A 107 -6.93 7.58 -9.72
C GLN A 107 -5.98 8.31 -10.66
N LEU A 108 -5.26 9.32 -10.17
CA LEU A 108 -4.27 10.03 -10.98
C LEU A 108 -3.22 9.06 -11.56
N LEU A 109 -2.63 8.22 -10.70
CA LEU A 109 -1.58 7.28 -11.09
C LEU A 109 -2.04 6.24 -12.11
N ALA A 110 -3.32 5.85 -12.13
CA ALA A 110 -3.86 4.96 -13.16
C ALA A 110 -3.76 5.54 -14.57
N TYR A 111 -3.85 6.87 -14.71
CA TYR A 111 -3.72 7.55 -16.00
C TYR A 111 -2.28 7.88 -16.35
N LEU A 112 -1.41 8.07 -15.35
CA LEU A 112 0.02 8.37 -15.56
C LEU A 112 0.85 7.10 -15.81
N SER A 113 0.59 6.00 -15.08
CA SER A 113 1.36 4.74 -15.13
C SER A 113 1.31 3.99 -16.47
N LYS A 114 0.42 4.39 -17.39
CA LYS A 114 0.38 3.81 -18.74
C LYS A 114 1.56 4.24 -19.59
N TYR A 115 2.20 5.37 -19.29
CA TYR A 115 3.29 5.93 -20.09
C TYR A 115 4.65 5.37 -19.65
N PRO A 116 5.51 4.90 -20.58
CA PRO A 116 6.80 4.31 -20.25
C PRO A 116 7.71 5.20 -19.39
N HIS A 117 7.79 6.50 -19.68
CA HIS A 117 8.64 7.44 -18.94
C HIS A 117 8.21 7.62 -17.47
N VAL A 118 6.96 7.31 -17.12
CA VAL A 118 6.43 7.32 -15.75
C VAL A 118 6.71 5.99 -15.01
N ARG A 119 7.09 4.93 -15.74
CA ARG A 119 7.39 3.61 -15.15
C ARG A 119 8.82 3.50 -14.63
N SER A 120 9.66 4.49 -14.93
CA SER A 120 10.99 4.61 -14.34
C SER A 120 10.87 4.79 -12.81
N PRO A 121 11.87 4.33 -12.05
CA PRO A 121 11.92 4.63 -10.62
C PRO A 121 11.86 6.14 -10.39
N PRO A 122 11.19 6.61 -9.33
CA PRO A 122 11.12 8.03 -9.01
C PRO A 122 12.53 8.62 -8.88
N SER A 123 12.69 9.89 -9.22
CA SER A 123 13.94 10.64 -9.01
C SER A 123 14.36 10.68 -7.54
N THR A 124 13.39 10.55 -6.64
CA THR A 124 13.57 10.55 -5.20
C THR A 124 13.70 9.11 -4.69
N PRO A 125 14.65 8.78 -3.79
CA PRO A 125 14.72 7.45 -3.20
C PRO A 125 13.45 7.13 -2.42
N THR A 126 12.77 6.04 -2.80
CA THR A 126 11.51 5.58 -2.22
C THR A 126 11.70 4.29 -1.42
N LEU A 127 10.81 4.01 -0.45
CA LEU A 127 10.82 2.72 0.26
C LEU A 127 10.53 1.54 -0.67
N SER A 128 9.78 1.80 -1.73
CA SER A 128 9.47 0.82 -2.77
C SER A 128 10.48 0.87 -3.92
N SER A 129 10.91 -0.28 -4.45
CA SER A 129 11.86 -0.34 -5.58
C SER A 129 11.30 0.27 -6.88
N ASN A 130 9.98 0.42 -6.97
CA ASN A 130 9.27 1.13 -8.03
C ASN A 130 7.81 1.37 -7.61
N VAL A 131 7.14 2.29 -8.28
CA VAL A 131 5.75 2.68 -8.01
C VAL A 131 4.76 1.50 -8.09
N PHE A 132 5.01 0.48 -8.92
CA PHE A 132 4.13 -0.69 -9.01
C PHE A 132 4.25 -1.61 -7.80
N SER A 133 5.44 -1.72 -7.22
CA SER A 133 5.66 -2.47 -5.98
C SER A 133 4.91 -1.82 -4.81
N LEU A 134 4.87 -0.49 -4.77
CA LEU A 134 4.06 0.27 -3.81
C LEU A 134 2.56 0.01 -4.00
N VAL A 135 2.08 0.14 -5.23
CA VAL A 135 0.65 -0.01 -5.55
C VAL A 135 0.17 -1.45 -5.37
N GLU A 136 1.04 -2.46 -5.51
CA GLU A 136 0.67 -3.86 -5.29
C GLU A 136 0.12 -4.10 -3.87
N ALA A 137 0.63 -3.39 -2.85
CA ALA A 137 0.13 -3.50 -1.48
C ALA A 137 -1.36 -3.12 -1.36
N PHE A 138 -1.80 -2.11 -2.12
CA PHE A 138 -3.20 -1.66 -2.14
C PHE A 138 -4.15 -2.64 -2.84
N THR A 139 -3.62 -3.66 -3.51
CA THR A 139 -4.46 -4.71 -4.12
C THR A 139 -4.88 -5.78 -3.13
N HIS A 140 -4.26 -5.85 -1.95
CA HIS A 140 -4.47 -6.95 -1.01
C HIS A 140 -5.88 -6.93 -0.42
N ARG A 141 -6.42 -8.14 -0.26
CA ARG A 141 -7.67 -8.41 0.46
C ARG A 141 -7.35 -9.27 1.68
N PRO A 142 -7.15 -8.67 2.86
CA PRO A 142 -6.91 -9.44 4.06
C PRO A 142 -8.15 -10.25 4.47
N PRO A 143 -7.97 -11.47 5.02
CA PRO A 143 -9.08 -12.31 5.48
C PRO A 143 -9.85 -11.61 6.60
N THR A 144 -11.17 -11.82 6.70
CA THR A 144 -12.07 -11.19 7.69
C THR A 144 -11.64 -11.40 9.14
N SER A 145 -10.86 -12.46 9.41
CA SER A 145 -10.32 -12.81 10.72
C SER A 145 -9.19 -11.93 11.22
N ASP A 146 -8.56 -11.10 10.37
CA ASP A 146 -7.55 -10.13 10.79
C ASP A 146 -8.18 -8.73 10.83
N PRO A 147 -8.65 -8.26 12.01
CA PRO A 147 -9.24 -6.94 12.19
C PRO A 147 -8.19 -5.82 12.14
N HIS A 148 -6.90 -6.14 12.26
CA HIS A 148 -5.82 -5.16 12.29
C HIS A 148 -5.15 -4.97 10.93
N ALA A 149 -5.45 -5.83 9.95
CA ALA A 149 -5.04 -5.62 8.57
C ALA A 149 -5.88 -4.50 7.91
N PRO A 150 -5.24 -3.48 7.30
CA PRO A 150 -5.95 -2.41 6.63
C PRO A 150 -6.82 -2.95 5.50
N ARG A 151 -8.14 -2.76 5.61
CA ARG A 151 -9.10 -3.07 4.55
C ARG A 151 -9.33 -1.84 3.71
N HIS A 152 -8.75 -1.83 2.52
CA HIS A 152 -9.04 -0.79 1.55
C HIS A 152 -10.45 -0.92 0.99
N SER A 153 -11.04 0.22 0.60
CA SER A 153 -12.31 0.24 -0.11
C SER A 153 -12.23 -0.49 -1.46
N ASN A 154 -13.38 -0.91 -1.98
CA ASN A 154 -13.46 -1.56 -3.30
C ASN A 154 -12.92 -0.66 -4.42
N GLU A 155 -13.09 0.66 -4.31
CA GLU A 155 -12.60 1.63 -5.29
C GLU A 155 -11.08 1.73 -5.28
N VAL A 156 -10.46 1.81 -4.10
CA VAL A 156 -9.00 1.80 -3.94
C VAL A 156 -8.41 0.54 -4.58
N GLN A 157 -8.98 -0.63 -4.28
CA GLN A 157 -8.52 -1.90 -4.88
C GLN A 157 -8.74 -1.96 -6.39
N TYR A 158 -9.84 -1.39 -6.88
CA TYR A 158 -10.13 -1.32 -8.31
C TYR A 158 -9.05 -0.52 -9.05
N TRP A 159 -8.75 0.70 -8.58
CA TRP A 159 -7.75 1.58 -9.18
C TRP A 159 -6.33 1.03 -9.05
N ALA A 160 -5.97 0.46 -7.90
CA ALA A 160 -4.72 -0.27 -7.73
C ALA A 160 -4.60 -1.41 -8.76
N GLY A 161 -5.67 -2.19 -8.97
CA GLY A 161 -5.72 -3.23 -9.99
C GLY A 161 -5.55 -2.71 -11.42
N VAL A 162 -6.09 -1.52 -11.75
CA VAL A 162 -5.87 -0.86 -13.06
C VAL A 162 -4.39 -0.54 -13.26
N ILE A 163 -3.75 0.07 -12.26
CA ILE A 163 -2.32 0.42 -12.31
C ILE A 163 -1.46 -0.84 -12.49
N MET A 164 -1.73 -1.90 -11.72
CA MET A 164 -0.98 -3.16 -11.85
C MET A 164 -1.14 -3.80 -13.23
N ARG A 165 -2.28 -3.65 -13.88
CA ARG A 165 -2.47 -4.09 -15.28
C ARG A 165 -1.72 -3.21 -16.27
N ASN A 166 -1.57 -1.91 -16.01
CA ASN A 166 -0.75 -1.02 -16.82
C ASN A 166 0.73 -1.42 -16.80
N ALA A 167 1.24 -1.91 -15.67
CA ALA A 167 2.60 -2.45 -15.56
C ALA A 167 2.90 -3.56 -16.59
N CYS A 168 1.86 -4.30 -17.02
CA CYS A 168 1.99 -5.42 -17.97
C CYS A 168 1.93 -4.97 -19.45
N ARG A 169 1.81 -3.68 -19.75
CA ARG A 169 1.77 -3.16 -21.13
C ARG A 169 3.15 -3.20 -21.77
N LYS A 170 3.17 -3.36 -23.10
CA LYS A 170 4.37 -3.22 -23.92
C LYS A 170 4.95 -1.81 -23.79
N ASP A 171 6.27 -1.74 -23.88
CA ASP A 171 6.98 -0.50 -24.07
C ASP A 171 7.40 -0.39 -25.54
N GLU A 172 6.67 0.42 -26.30
CA GLU A 172 6.92 0.61 -27.74
C GLU A 172 8.25 1.34 -27.98
N SER A 173 8.75 2.15 -27.02
CA SER A 173 10.07 2.79 -27.11
C SER A 173 11.22 1.79 -27.02
N ARG A 174 10.95 0.58 -26.51
CA ARG A 174 11.89 -0.54 -26.42
C ARG A 174 11.60 -1.64 -27.44
N GLY A 175 10.92 -1.33 -28.53
CA GLY A 175 10.58 -2.34 -29.56
C GLY A 175 9.41 -3.25 -29.17
N GLY A 176 8.55 -2.81 -28.25
CA GLY A 176 7.32 -3.51 -27.89
C GLY A 176 7.51 -4.65 -26.90
N ILE A 177 8.65 -4.72 -26.22
CA ILE A 177 8.94 -5.69 -25.16
C ILE A 177 8.28 -5.31 -23.83
N ARG A 178 8.19 -6.27 -22.92
CA ARG A 178 7.59 -6.08 -21.57
C ARG A 178 8.58 -6.43 -20.47
N GLN A 179 8.31 -5.89 -19.30
CA GLN A 179 8.94 -6.32 -18.06
C GLN A 179 8.18 -7.51 -17.45
N CYS A 180 8.89 -8.34 -16.68
CA CYS A 180 8.33 -9.42 -15.91
C CYS A 180 7.32 -8.86 -14.90
N ALA A 181 6.13 -9.46 -14.83
CA ALA A 181 5.05 -9.02 -13.93
C ALA A 181 5.31 -9.36 -12.45
N ASN A 182 6.46 -9.94 -12.12
CA ASN A 182 6.96 -9.96 -10.75
C ASN A 182 7.71 -8.64 -10.50
N MET A 183 7.12 -7.73 -9.72
CA MET A 183 7.63 -6.37 -9.55
C MET A 183 9.02 -6.30 -8.87
N GLN A 184 9.44 -7.38 -8.23
CA GLN A 184 10.79 -7.52 -7.65
C GLN A 184 11.82 -8.09 -8.62
N CYS A 185 11.38 -8.65 -9.75
CA CYS A 185 12.28 -9.26 -10.73
C CYS A 185 12.88 -8.21 -11.66
N GLY A 186 12.06 -7.32 -12.21
CA GLY A 186 12.53 -6.24 -13.06
C GLY A 186 13.08 -6.63 -14.44
N VAL A 187 13.21 -7.93 -14.74
CA VAL A 187 13.77 -8.44 -16.02
C VAL A 187 12.86 -8.09 -17.19
N TRP A 188 13.45 -7.63 -18.28
CA TRP A 188 12.79 -7.31 -19.55
C TRP A 188 12.92 -8.45 -20.55
N GLU A 189 11.90 -8.62 -21.41
CA GLU A 189 12.01 -9.53 -22.56
C GLU A 189 13.17 -9.09 -23.47
N LYS A 190 13.95 -10.03 -23.98
CA LYS A 190 14.96 -9.80 -25.02
C LYS A 190 14.34 -9.72 -26.41
N TYR A 191 13.23 -10.42 -26.61
CA TYR A 191 12.45 -10.42 -27.85
C TYR A 191 10.96 -10.59 -27.54
N ALA A 192 10.10 -10.13 -28.45
CA ALA A 192 8.67 -10.14 -28.23
C ALA A 192 8.13 -11.54 -27.94
N ARG A 193 7.31 -11.67 -26.88
CA ARG A 193 6.65 -12.91 -26.44
C ARG A 193 7.58 -13.96 -25.85
N GLU A 194 8.79 -13.59 -25.41
CA GLU A 194 9.68 -14.49 -24.66
C GLU A 194 9.03 -15.02 -23.38
N PHE A 195 8.28 -14.18 -22.66
CA PHE A 195 7.78 -14.53 -21.35
C PHE A 195 6.48 -15.35 -21.39
N ALA A 196 6.36 -16.28 -20.43
CA ALA A 196 5.17 -17.10 -20.27
C ALA A 196 3.99 -16.27 -19.77
N LYS A 197 2.83 -16.39 -20.42
CA LYS A 197 1.58 -15.73 -20.01
C LYS A 197 0.94 -16.41 -18.80
N CYS A 198 0.36 -15.62 -17.89
CA CYS A 198 -0.52 -16.16 -16.87
C CYS A 198 -1.71 -16.89 -17.52
N ARG A 199 -2.01 -18.11 -17.07
CA ARG A 199 -3.11 -18.92 -17.61
C ARG A 199 -4.50 -18.32 -17.36
N ARG A 200 -4.66 -17.55 -16.27
CA ARG A 200 -5.95 -16.98 -15.86
C ARG A 200 -6.26 -15.66 -16.55
N CYS A 201 -5.43 -14.63 -16.38
CA CYS A 201 -5.69 -13.31 -16.96
C CYS A 201 -5.11 -13.13 -18.37
N ARG A 202 -4.10 -13.92 -18.77
CA ARG A 202 -3.29 -13.74 -19.99
C ARG A 202 -2.59 -12.37 -20.13
N LYS A 203 -2.85 -11.42 -19.22
CA LYS A 203 -2.30 -10.05 -19.20
C LYS A 203 -0.90 -9.99 -18.59
N ALA A 204 -0.68 -10.63 -17.45
CA ALA A 204 0.63 -10.74 -16.81
C ALA A 204 1.53 -11.77 -17.52
N LYS A 205 2.82 -11.46 -17.66
CA LYS A 205 3.85 -12.29 -18.30
C LYS A 205 5.03 -12.46 -17.34
N TYR A 206 5.65 -13.64 -17.32
CA TYR A 206 6.72 -14.00 -16.40
C TYR A 206 7.91 -14.61 -17.12
N CYS A 207 9.12 -14.23 -16.72
CA CYS A 207 10.37 -14.81 -17.22
C CYS A 207 10.58 -16.26 -16.73
N SER A 208 9.93 -16.67 -15.64
CA SER A 208 10.03 -18.03 -15.09
C SER A 208 8.79 -18.44 -14.28
N LYS A 209 8.62 -19.75 -14.08
CA LYS A 209 7.59 -20.30 -13.17
C LYS A 209 7.78 -19.81 -11.73
N GLY A 210 9.04 -19.65 -11.29
CA GLY A 210 9.36 -19.11 -9.96
C GLY A 210 8.86 -17.68 -9.79
N CYS A 211 9.07 -16.82 -10.79
CA CYS A 211 8.53 -15.46 -10.79
C CYS A 211 7.01 -15.44 -10.80
N GLN A 212 6.35 -16.33 -11.55
CA GLN A 212 4.89 -16.43 -11.52
C GLN A 212 4.37 -16.80 -10.14
N SER A 213 4.97 -17.81 -9.49
CA SER A 213 4.56 -18.28 -8.15
C SER A 213 4.78 -17.21 -7.08
N SER A 214 5.96 -16.58 -7.09
CA SER A 214 6.28 -15.48 -6.17
C SER A 214 5.30 -14.31 -6.33
N ALA A 215 5.07 -13.84 -7.57
CA ALA A 215 4.12 -12.75 -7.83
C ALA A 215 2.68 -13.11 -7.42
N TRP A 216 2.28 -14.38 -7.57
CA TRP A 216 0.96 -14.85 -7.13
C TRP A 216 0.78 -14.75 -5.61
N GLY A 217 1.78 -15.17 -4.85
CA GLY A 217 1.81 -15.06 -3.39
C GLY A 217 1.88 -13.60 -2.90
N ARG A 218 2.58 -12.74 -3.65
CA ARG A 218 2.75 -11.33 -3.30
C ARG A 218 1.54 -10.46 -3.59
N GLY A 219 0.81 -10.68 -4.67
CA GLY A 219 -0.32 -9.78 -4.97
C GLY A 219 -1.10 -10.10 -6.23
N HIS A 220 -0.48 -10.72 -7.24
CA HIS A 220 -1.14 -10.97 -8.53
C HIS A 220 -2.48 -11.68 -8.41
N ARG A 221 -2.65 -12.59 -7.45
CA ARG A 221 -3.95 -13.26 -7.22
C ARG A 221 -5.13 -12.29 -7.04
N TYR A 222 -4.87 -11.09 -6.53
CA TYR A 222 -5.88 -10.08 -6.23
C TYR A 222 -6.20 -9.14 -7.40
N TRP A 223 -5.24 -8.91 -8.31
CA TRP A 223 -5.44 -8.08 -9.51
C TRP A 223 -5.51 -8.89 -10.81
N CYS A 224 -5.48 -10.23 -10.71
CA CYS A 224 -5.64 -11.18 -11.82
C CYS A 224 -7.10 -11.22 -12.33
N ALA A 225 -7.46 -10.27 -13.19
CA ALA A 225 -8.75 -10.21 -13.88
C ALA A 225 -8.67 -10.79 -15.30
N LYS A 226 -9.66 -11.59 -15.70
CA LYS A 226 -9.80 -12.11 -17.08
C LYS A 226 -9.84 -10.98 -18.09
#